data_AF-A0A7X6MBC0-F1
#
_entry.id   AF-A0A7X6MBC0-F1
#
_cell.length_a   1.000
_cell.length_b   1.000
_cell.length_c   1.000
_cell.angle_alpha   90.00
_cell.angle_beta   90.00
_cell.angle_gamma   90.00
#
_symmetry.space_group_name_H-M   'P 1'
#
loop_
_entity.id
_entity.type
_entity.pdbx_description
1 polymer ?
#
loop_
_entity_poly.entity_id
_entity_poly.type
_entity_poly.pdbx_seq_one_letter_code
_entity_poly.pdbx_strand_id
1 'polypeptide(L)'
;MTQTDADAKPDKEPKRRTGPVTFTKQVAGELRKVRWPTRRELVTYTIVVLVFVLVVLGYVSLVDWGFGEAVTWLYGTFGTPQGV
;
A
#
# COMPACT_ATOMS: atom_id res chain seq x y z
N MET A 1 -17.13 76.40 -3.83
CA MET A 1 -17.67 75.22 -3.13
C MET A 1 -17.53 74.02 -4.08
N THR A 2 -16.31 73.52 -4.29
CA THR A 2 -15.74 72.28 -3.69
C THR A 2 -16.57 71.01 -3.96
N GLN A 3 -16.23 70.36 -5.08
CA GLN A 3 -15.92 68.92 -5.25
C GLN A 3 -16.70 67.91 -4.38
N THR A 4 -17.57 67.11 -5.00
CA THR A 4 -17.90 65.74 -4.54
C THR A 4 -18.29 64.89 -5.75
N ASP A 5 -17.31 64.58 -6.59
CA ASP A 5 -17.39 63.51 -7.58
C ASP A 5 -16.17 62.61 -7.35
N ALA A 6 -16.19 61.80 -6.31
CA ALA A 6 -15.25 60.69 -6.11
C ALA A 6 -15.63 59.93 -4.84
N ASP A 7 -16.34 58.81 -4.99
CA ASP A 7 -15.92 57.52 -4.42
C ASP A 7 -16.94 56.43 -4.77
N ALA A 8 -16.94 55.96 -6.03
CA ALA A 8 -17.48 54.65 -6.35
C ALA A 8 -16.35 53.63 -6.16
N LYS A 9 -16.18 53.13 -4.92
CA LYS A 9 -15.26 52.01 -4.68
C LYS A 9 -15.82 50.76 -5.32
N PRO A 10 -15.05 50.05 -6.17
CA PRO A 10 -15.50 48.77 -6.70
C PRO A 10 -15.36 47.73 -5.59
N ASP A 11 -16.48 47.16 -5.16
CA ASP A 11 -16.51 45.97 -4.31
C ASP A 11 -15.85 44.81 -5.07
N LYS A 12 -14.55 44.64 -4.86
CA LYS A 12 -13.83 43.45 -5.32
C LYS A 12 -14.22 42.30 -4.41
N GLU A 13 -15.28 41.58 -4.79
CA GLU A 13 -15.50 40.24 -4.25
C GLU A 13 -14.27 39.36 -4.56
N PRO A 14 -13.52 38.88 -3.56
CA PRO A 14 -12.47 37.93 -3.82
C PRO A 14 -13.13 36.61 -4.21
N LYS A 15 -13.04 36.28 -5.50
CA LYS A 15 -13.40 34.99 -6.08
C LYS A 15 -12.80 33.86 -5.24
N ARG A 16 -13.61 33.29 -4.36
CA ARG A 16 -13.26 32.23 -3.42
C ARG A 16 -13.05 30.93 -4.20
N ARG A 17 -11.94 30.85 -4.94
CA ARG A 17 -11.41 29.57 -5.44
C ARG A 17 -11.16 28.74 -4.19
N THR A 18 -11.82 27.59 -4.08
CA THR A 18 -11.56 26.60 -3.04
C THR A 18 -10.06 26.33 -3.04
N GLY A 19 -9.33 26.94 -2.11
CA GLY A 19 -7.87 26.83 -2.07
C GLY A 19 -7.46 25.42 -1.64
N PRO A 20 -6.22 24.98 -1.93
CA PRO A 20 -5.66 23.70 -1.46
C PRO A 20 -5.87 23.45 0.04
N VAL A 21 -5.86 24.52 0.83
CA VAL A 21 -6.12 24.54 2.28
C VAL A 21 -7.54 24.10 2.66
N THR A 22 -8.52 24.31 1.78
CA THR A 22 -9.92 23.91 2.01
C THR A 22 -10.12 22.44 1.66
N PHE A 23 -9.45 21.95 0.62
CA PHE A 23 -9.47 20.55 0.21
C PHE A 23 -8.81 19.64 1.25
N THR A 24 -7.68 20.02 1.85
CA THR A 24 -7.04 19.21 2.91
C THR A 24 -7.92 19.10 4.16
N LYS A 25 -8.67 20.16 4.50
CA LYS A 25 -9.67 20.13 5.58
C LYS A 25 -10.83 19.17 5.27
N GLN A 26 -11.28 19.13 4.01
CA GLN A 26 -12.31 18.19 3.56
C GLN A 26 -11.78 16.74 3.61
N VAL A 27 -10.57 16.47 3.12
CA VAL A 27 -9.93 15.14 3.16
C VAL A 27 -9.72 14.67 4.59
N ALA A 28 -9.26 15.53 5.50
CA ALA A 28 -9.12 15.19 6.92
C ALA A 28 -10.48 14.88 7.58
N GLY A 29 -11.54 15.57 7.17
CA GLY A 29 -12.91 15.27 7.59
C GLY A 29 -13.40 13.89 7.12
N GLU A 30 -13.04 13.50 5.89
CA GLU A 30 -13.41 12.19 5.33
C GLU A 30 -12.55 11.05 5.87
N LEU A 31 -11.24 11.26 6.04
CA LEU A 31 -10.32 10.30 6.65
C LEU A 31 -10.70 9.93 8.09
N ARG A 32 -11.43 10.81 8.78
CA ARG A 32 -11.95 10.56 10.13
C ARG A 32 -13.18 9.65 10.13
N LYS A 33 -13.84 9.47 8.98
CA LYS A 33 -14.91 8.47 8.78
C LYS A 33 -14.36 7.09 8.46
N VAL A 34 -13.09 7.00 8.07
CA VAL A 34 -12.42 5.71 7.90
C VAL A 34 -12.36 5.05 9.27
N ARG A 35 -12.93 3.86 9.36
CA ARG A 35 -12.90 3.05 10.57
C ARG A 35 -11.46 2.58 10.77
N TRP A 36 -10.72 3.26 11.65
CA TRP A 36 -9.39 2.83 12.02
C TRP A 36 -9.49 1.57 12.89
N PRO A 37 -8.83 0.48 12.47
CA PRO A 37 -8.98 -0.80 13.13
C PRO A 37 -8.37 -0.75 14.54
N THR A 38 -8.95 -1.53 15.45
CA THR A 38 -8.47 -1.59 16.84
C THR A 38 -7.14 -2.34 16.91
N ARG A 39 -6.27 -2.03 17.90
CA ARG A 39 -4.96 -2.72 18.04
C ARG A 39 -5.09 -4.25 18.04
N ARG A 40 -6.20 -4.77 18.57
CA ARG A 40 -6.49 -6.21 18.57
C ARG A 40 -6.73 -6.76 17.17
N GLU A 41 -7.51 -6.07 16.34
CA GLU A 41 -7.73 -6.44 14.93
C GLU A 41 -6.42 -6.44 14.14
N LEU A 42 -5.58 -5.41 14.30
CA LEU A 42 -4.27 -5.37 13.63
C LEU A 42 -3.42 -6.59 13.99
N VAL A 43 -3.33 -6.91 15.28
CA VAL A 43 -2.53 -8.07 15.74
C VAL A 43 -3.10 -9.37 15.19
N THR A 44 -4.43 -9.55 15.21
CA THR A 44 -5.07 -10.74 14.64
C THR A 44 -4.75 -10.88 13.15
N TYR A 45 -4.87 -9.81 12.36
CA TYR A 45 -4.55 -9.86 10.93
C TYR A 45 -3.06 -10.15 10.67
N THR A 46 -2.16 -9.53 11.43
CA THR A 46 -0.73 -9.82 11.32
C THR A 46 -0.41 -11.27 11.66
N ILE A 47 -1.03 -11.84 12.70
CA ILE A 47 -0.84 -13.26 13.06
C ILE A 47 -1.34 -14.18 11.95
N VAL A 48 -2.52 -13.91 11.38
CA VAL A 48 -3.07 -14.71 10.28
C VAL A 48 -2.11 -14.70 9.09
N VAL A 49 -1.59 -13.53 8.71
CA VAL A 49 -0.61 -13.39 7.61
C VAL A 49 0.69 -14.11 7.93
N LEU A 50 1.20 -14.02 9.17
CA LEU A 50 2.42 -14.72 9.58
C LEU A 50 2.26 -16.24 9.47
N VAL A 51 1.14 -16.79 9.96
CA VAL A 51 0.86 -18.23 9.86
C VAL A 51 0.76 -18.64 8.40
N PHE A 52 0.07 -17.86 7.57
CA PHE A 52 -0.04 -18.14 6.13
C PHE A 52 1.34 -18.17 5.45
N VAL A 53 2.19 -17.18 5.72
CA VAL A 53 3.56 -17.12 5.17
C VAL A 53 4.38 -18.33 5.60
N LEU A 54 4.30 -18.74 6.88
CA LEU A 54 5.01 -19.92 7.37
C LEU A 54 4.58 -21.21 6.67
N VAL A 55 3.27 -21.36 6.40
CA VAL A 55 2.75 -22.52 5.65
C VAL A 55 3.31 -22.53 4.23
N VAL A 56 3.28 -21.40 3.52
CA VAL A 56 3.81 -21.30 2.15
C VAL A 56 5.32 -21.56 2.13
N LEU A 57 6.08 -21.00 3.08
CA LEU A 57 7.51 -21.27 3.21
C LEU A 57 7.79 -22.75 3.44
N GLY A 58 7.03 -23.40 4.32
CA GLY A 58 7.15 -24.84 4.56
C GLY A 58 6.83 -25.66 3.32
N TYR A 59 5.76 -25.32 2.60
CA TYR A 59 5.37 -25.97 1.35
C TYR A 59 6.45 -25.83 0.27
N VAL A 60 6.91 -24.62 0.00
CA VAL A 60 7.96 -24.35 -0.99
C VAL A 60 9.25 -25.06 -0.60
N SER A 61 9.66 -25.00 0.67
CA SER A 61 10.86 -25.70 1.16
C SER A 61 10.77 -27.22 0.97
N LEU A 62 9.59 -27.81 1.20
CA LEU A 62 9.37 -29.24 0.99
C LEU A 62 9.48 -29.61 -0.49
N VAL A 63 8.88 -28.80 -1.37
CA VAL A 63 8.94 -29.00 -2.81
C VAL A 63 10.37 -28.83 -3.32
N ASP A 64 11.09 -27.80 -2.87
CA ASP A 64 12.49 -27.55 -3.25
C ASP A 64 13.40 -28.72 -2.84
N TRP A 65 13.18 -29.27 -1.63
CA TRP A 65 13.91 -30.44 -1.17
C TRP A 65 13.62 -31.67 -2.03
N GLY A 66 12.34 -31.91 -2.35
CA GLY A 66 11.93 -33.01 -3.24
C GLY A 66 12.47 -32.85 -4.67
N PHE A 67 12.50 -31.62 -5.19
CA PHE A 67 13.02 -31.33 -6.52
C PHE A 67 14.54 -31.53 -6.59
N GLY A 68 15.29 -31.14 -5.56
CA GLY A 68 16.74 -31.35 -5.49
C GLY A 68 17.12 -32.83 -5.58
N GLU A 69 16.40 -33.69 -4.83
CA GLU A 69 16.62 -35.14 -4.88
C GLU A 69 16.22 -35.71 -6.24
N ALA A 70 15.06 -35.30 -6.78
CA ALA A 70 14.58 -35.76 -8.08
C ALA A 70 15.55 -35.41 -9.22
N VAL A 71 16.14 -34.21 -9.19
CA VAL A 71 17.13 -33.76 -10.17
C VAL A 71 18.44 -34.54 -10.03
N THR A 72 18.91 -34.79 -8.81
CA THR A 72 20.10 -35.62 -8.57
C THR A 72 19.90 -37.04 -9.09
N TRP A 73 18.75 -37.65 -8.80
CA TRP A 73 18.38 -38.97 -9.29
C TRP A 73 18.29 -39.01 -10.83
N LEU A 74 17.71 -37.96 -11.43
CA LEU A 74 17.62 -37.81 -12.88
C LEU A 74 19.01 -37.73 -13.52
N TYR A 75 19.90 -36.88 -13.03
CA TYR A 75 21.27 -36.80 -13.56
C TYR A 75 22.08 -38.06 -13.30
N GLY A 76 21.89 -38.75 -12.18
CA GLY A 76 22.52 -40.04 -11.92
C GLY A 76 22.06 -41.14 -12.88
N THR A 77 20.77 -41.14 -13.22
CA THR A 77 20.16 -42.13 -14.12
C THR A 77 20.42 -41.83 -15.60
N PHE A 78 20.44 -40.55 -16.01
CA PHE A 78 20.52 -40.14 -17.41
C PHE A 78 21.85 -39.48 -17.83
N GLY A 79 22.66 -39.02 -16.88
CA GLY A 79 23.72 -38.03 -17.14
C GLY A 79 25.18 -38.50 -16.98
N THR A 80 25.45 -39.80 -16.88
CA THR A 80 26.84 -40.30 -16.83
C THR A 80 27.29 -40.89 -18.18
N PRO A 81 28.09 -40.17 -18.98
CA PRO A 81 29.20 -40.79 -19.69
C PRO A 81 30.27 -41.14 -18.64
N GLN A 82 30.58 -42.42 -18.49
CA GLN A 82 31.71 -42.85 -17.66
C GLN A 82 33.02 -42.33 -18.25
N GLY A 83 33.67 -41.39 -17.55
CA GLY A 83 35.05 -40.99 -17.83
C GLY A 83 35.24 -39.49 -17.97
N VAL A 84 35.35 -38.78 -16.84
CA VAL A 84 36.53 -38.01 -16.37
C VAL A 84 36.48 -38.00 -14.86
#